data_AF-Q3BUN2-F1
#
_entry.id   AF-Q3BUN2-F1
#
_cell.length_a   1.000
_cell.length_b   1.000
_cell.length_c   1.000
_cell.angle_alpha   90.00
_cell.angle_beta   90.00
_cell.angle_gamma   90.00
#
_symmetry.space_group_name_H-M   'P 1'
#
loop_
_entity.id
_entity.type
_entity.pdbx_description
1 polymer ?
#
loop_
_entity_poly.entity_id
_entity_poly.type
_entity_poly.pdbx_seq_one_letter_code
_entity_poly.pdbx_strand_id
1 'polypeptide(L)'
;MSGKYPSVGIADSTYTSNPSNYFWSAAMDHLAKNRGRELATRFDLEYAFDDSAWLRTFRAGIRATDRTQINKNSGYNWGVISDNWAQIPDTANGTGLADLATYMTGTSQLYSYSNLFRGKIDVPNSLYFPSNAAVKDYAGTSKMIEQIVALRGSGWAPDKYQLQDINRQFERTQAAYAVMYFGNDEALGVPVDGNIGVRIVQTKTEANGYGQFPDLSGSAGSEALREQYTGQYFANNAKGSYTNVLPSFNMRFKFSDALQWRIAASKAMARPDYTQLQPYLLLAANTESNGTVSRWTGTAGNPNLQPMKANQYDTALEWYFDTSDMMYLTLFYKSVKDYFSNQTVTENYGGQDWLVTRPYNMDKGRIRSFEYGYTQFFDSWPGWLSGFGVNANFTFVDSSGGANTATDPYTQTTVTGVSLPLEGLSRRSYNLAGIYEKGPLSLRLAYNWRSRYLLTASDVSTKLPTWSDDYGQLDASAFYRFNPHVQLGVQANNLTNTVTKVLMGPTSYTGGEVDNHLYTRSWFVNDRRYSLVLRMNW
;
A
#
# COMPACT_ATOMS: atom_id res chain seq x y z
N MET A 1 20.51 -7.56 -16.07
CA MET A 1 21.56 -7.21 -15.10
C MET A 1 21.77 -8.41 -14.19
N SER A 2 23.00 -8.88 -14.01
CA SER A 2 23.35 -9.95 -13.07
C SER A 2 24.37 -9.40 -12.05
N GLY A 3 24.39 -9.95 -10.83
CA GLY A 3 25.33 -9.54 -9.79
C GLY A 3 24.67 -9.20 -8.45
N LYS A 4 25.51 -9.06 -7.41
CA LYS A 4 25.09 -8.74 -6.04
C LYS A 4 24.75 -7.26 -5.85
N TYR A 5 25.35 -6.39 -6.65
CA TYR A 5 25.23 -4.94 -6.57
C TYR A 5 25.12 -4.34 -7.97
N PRO A 6 24.39 -3.21 -8.14
CA PRO A 6 24.41 -2.46 -9.39
C PRO A 6 25.77 -1.80 -9.61
N SER A 7 26.15 -1.61 -10.87
CA SER A 7 27.35 -0.87 -11.27
C SER A 7 26.98 0.06 -12.42
N VAL A 8 27.37 1.33 -12.29
CA VAL A 8 27.14 2.37 -13.31
C VAL A 8 28.42 3.21 -13.37
N GLY A 9 29.11 3.20 -14.50
CA GLY A 9 30.27 4.07 -14.71
C GLY A 9 29.89 5.38 -15.39
N ILE A 10 30.57 6.47 -15.03
CA ILE A 10 30.65 7.68 -15.85
C ILE A 10 32.10 7.88 -16.26
N ALA A 11 32.34 8.16 -17.54
CA ALA A 11 33.69 8.27 -18.10
C ALA A 11 34.49 9.45 -17.52
N ASP A 12 33.81 10.54 -17.17
CA ASP A 12 34.40 11.75 -16.60
C ASP A 12 33.69 12.16 -15.31
N SER A 13 34.37 12.02 -14.16
CA SER A 13 33.82 12.37 -12.86
C SER A 13 33.60 13.87 -12.68
N THR A 14 34.34 14.72 -13.41
CA THR A 14 34.19 16.19 -13.36
C THR A 14 32.89 16.65 -14.00
N TYR A 15 32.33 15.84 -14.91
CA TYR A 15 31.03 16.09 -15.52
C TYR A 15 29.94 16.20 -14.45
N THR A 16 29.99 15.32 -13.44
CA THR A 16 28.95 15.23 -12.41
C THR A 16 29.02 16.31 -11.33
N SER A 17 30.18 16.94 -11.15
CA SER A 17 30.38 18.02 -10.18
C SER A 17 30.20 19.42 -10.77
N ASN A 18 30.06 19.55 -12.09
CA ASN A 18 29.84 20.82 -12.77
C ASN A 18 28.32 21.14 -12.89
N PRO A 19 27.82 22.22 -12.26
CA PRO A 19 26.40 22.57 -12.29
C PRO A 19 25.90 23.00 -13.68
N SER A 20 26.79 23.43 -14.59
CA SER A 20 26.43 23.79 -15.96
C SER A 20 26.01 22.58 -16.82
N ASN A 21 26.28 21.35 -16.36
CA ASN A 21 25.87 20.11 -17.03
C ASN A 21 24.48 19.61 -16.61
N TYR A 22 23.81 20.33 -15.70
CA TYR A 22 22.51 19.96 -15.17
C TYR A 22 21.49 21.04 -15.49
N PHE A 23 20.24 20.62 -15.64
CA PHE A 23 19.08 21.48 -15.72
C PHE A 23 17.88 20.73 -15.14
N TRP A 24 16.89 21.47 -14.65
CA TRP A 24 15.61 20.88 -14.27
C TRP A 24 14.68 20.95 -15.48
N SER A 25 14.38 19.80 -16.09
CA SER A 25 13.54 19.74 -17.30
C SER A 25 12.13 20.28 -17.04
N ALA A 26 11.54 19.89 -15.90
CA ALA A 26 10.16 20.18 -15.57
C ALA A 26 9.96 20.44 -14.07
N ALA A 27 8.87 21.12 -13.74
CA ALA A 27 8.30 21.20 -12.40
C ALA A 27 6.94 20.47 -12.37
N MET A 28 6.59 19.97 -11.20
CA MET A 28 5.41 19.12 -11.00
C MET A 28 4.91 19.27 -9.56
N ASP A 29 4.37 20.44 -9.22
CA ASP A 29 3.74 20.66 -7.93
C ASP A 29 2.35 20.00 -7.86
N HIS A 30 1.85 19.86 -6.64
CA HIS A 30 0.47 19.43 -6.39
C HIS A 30 -0.02 20.07 -5.09
N LEU A 31 -1.31 20.39 -5.05
CA LEU A 31 -1.97 20.92 -3.88
C LEU A 31 -2.93 19.88 -3.32
N ALA A 32 -2.80 19.58 -2.03
CA ALA A 32 -3.73 18.70 -1.32
C ALA A 32 -4.27 19.34 -0.04
N LYS A 33 -5.58 19.30 0.17
CA LYS A 33 -6.24 19.78 1.40
C LYS A 33 -7.52 19.04 1.67
N ASN A 34 -7.51 18.22 2.72
CA ASN A 34 -8.63 17.35 3.06
C ASN A 34 -9.29 17.81 4.35
N ARG A 35 -10.63 17.78 4.39
CA ARG A 35 -11.43 18.04 5.59
C ARG A 35 -12.51 17.00 5.73
N GLY A 36 -12.60 16.36 6.89
CA GLY A 36 -13.67 15.44 7.25
C GLY A 36 -14.42 15.90 8.49
N ARG A 37 -15.71 15.60 8.55
CA ARG A 37 -16.53 15.67 9.78
C ARG A 37 -17.31 14.38 9.90
N GLU A 38 -17.37 13.83 11.11
CA GLU A 38 -18.15 12.65 11.43
C GLU A 38 -19.01 12.93 12.67
N LEU A 39 -20.25 12.47 12.64
CA LEU A 39 -21.09 12.31 13.81
C LEU A 39 -21.44 10.83 13.94
N ALA A 40 -21.15 10.24 15.10
CA ALA A 40 -21.47 8.86 15.38
C ALA A 40 -22.32 8.76 16.66
N THR A 41 -23.36 7.94 16.60
CA THR A 41 -24.24 7.64 17.73
C THR A 41 -24.31 6.13 17.90
N ARG A 42 -24.28 5.67 19.14
CA ARG A 42 -24.33 4.26 19.50
C ARG A 42 -25.26 4.08 20.69
N PHE A 43 -26.08 3.03 20.64
CA PHE A 43 -26.86 2.55 21.77
C PHE A 43 -26.65 1.05 21.89
N ASP A 44 -26.37 0.58 23.10
CA ASP A 44 -26.12 -0.82 23.40
C ASP A 44 -26.98 -1.26 24.59
N LEU A 45 -27.46 -2.49 24.50
CA LEU A 45 -28.14 -3.20 25.56
C LEU A 45 -27.34 -4.46 25.86
N GLU A 46 -27.19 -4.75 27.14
CA GLU A 46 -26.59 -5.97 27.66
C GLU A 46 -27.51 -6.56 28.72
N TYR A 47 -27.70 -7.87 28.66
CA TYR A 47 -28.48 -8.64 29.61
C TYR A 47 -27.72 -9.91 29.97
N ALA A 48 -27.43 -10.09 31.26
CA ALA A 48 -26.83 -11.30 31.79
C ALA A 48 -27.92 -12.28 32.22
N PHE A 49 -27.68 -13.57 32.00
CA PHE A 49 -28.57 -14.64 32.45
C PHE A 49 -27.95 -15.29 33.68
N ASP A 50 -28.53 -15.03 34.86
CA ASP A 50 -27.98 -15.52 36.12
C ASP A 50 -28.31 -17.02 36.34
N ASP A 51 -29.51 -17.45 35.96
CA ASP A 51 -30.03 -18.81 36.27
C ASP A 51 -30.03 -19.78 35.06
N SER A 52 -29.17 -19.53 34.08
CA SER A 52 -29.15 -20.32 32.84
C SER A 52 -27.96 -21.29 32.80
N ALA A 53 -28.25 -22.56 32.49
CA ALA A 53 -27.22 -23.59 32.28
C ALA A 53 -26.37 -23.38 31.02
N TRP A 54 -26.83 -22.56 30.06
CA TRP A 54 -26.18 -22.37 28.76
C TRP A 54 -25.94 -20.91 28.40
N LEU A 55 -26.98 -20.09 28.42
CA LEU A 55 -26.88 -18.66 28.11
C LEU A 55 -26.10 -17.95 29.22
N ARG A 56 -25.23 -17.01 28.83
CA ARG A 56 -24.42 -16.19 29.74
C ARG A 56 -24.76 -14.72 29.61
N THR A 57 -24.70 -14.19 28.39
CA THR A 57 -24.95 -12.77 28.15
C THR A 57 -25.53 -12.57 26.76
N PHE A 58 -26.60 -11.79 26.65
CA PHE A 58 -27.10 -11.26 25.39
C PHE A 58 -26.66 -9.80 25.25
N ARG A 59 -26.10 -9.44 24.10
CA ARG A 59 -25.82 -8.05 23.74
C ARG A 59 -26.49 -7.70 22.43
N ALA A 60 -27.13 -6.54 22.36
CA ALA A 60 -27.65 -5.98 21.14
C ALA A 60 -27.34 -4.50 21.07
N GLY A 61 -27.26 -3.93 19.87
CA GLY A 61 -27.02 -2.51 19.74
C GLY A 61 -27.27 -1.99 18.35
N ILE A 62 -27.44 -0.68 18.28
CA ILE A 62 -27.55 0.07 17.03
C ILE A 62 -26.45 1.12 16.97
N ARG A 63 -25.92 1.35 15.78
CA ARG A 63 -24.94 2.40 15.49
C ARG A 63 -25.34 3.14 14.23
N ALA A 64 -25.35 4.47 14.29
CA ALA A 64 -25.50 5.33 13.12
C ALA A 64 -24.29 6.25 13.02
N THR A 65 -23.79 6.45 11.81
CA THR A 65 -22.68 7.36 11.52
C THR A 65 -23.02 8.16 10.28
N ASP A 66 -22.93 9.48 10.37
CA ASP A 66 -22.93 10.41 9.23
C ASP A 66 -21.53 10.97 9.07
N ARG A 67 -20.97 10.84 7.88
CA ARG A 67 -19.65 11.38 7.54
C ARG A 67 -19.74 12.24 6.30
N THR A 68 -19.17 13.43 6.37
CA THR A 68 -18.95 14.32 5.22
C THR A 68 -17.46 14.50 5.03
N GLN A 69 -16.98 14.37 3.81
CA GLN A 69 -15.60 14.68 3.44
C GLN A 69 -15.54 15.63 2.25
N ILE A 70 -14.58 16.53 2.30
CA ILE A 70 -14.14 17.34 1.17
C ILE A 70 -12.67 17.01 0.98
N ASN A 71 -12.36 16.32 -0.11
CA ASN A 71 -11.00 16.08 -0.55
C ASN A 71 -10.67 17.11 -1.63
N LYS A 72 -9.60 17.87 -1.43
CA LYS A 72 -9.07 18.73 -2.49
C LYS A 72 -7.74 18.17 -2.93
N ASN A 73 -7.61 17.86 -4.22
CA ASN A 73 -6.39 17.38 -4.82
C ASN A 73 -6.34 17.88 -6.27
N SER A 74 -5.36 18.71 -6.60
CA SER A 74 -5.18 19.25 -7.95
C SER A 74 -4.50 18.29 -8.92
N GLY A 75 -4.13 17.09 -8.46
CA GLY A 75 -3.27 16.20 -9.23
C GLY A 75 -1.88 16.78 -9.36
N TYR A 76 -1.07 16.17 -10.22
CA TYR A 76 0.27 16.67 -10.47
C TYR A 76 0.27 17.65 -11.64
N ASN A 77 0.56 18.91 -11.35
CA ASN A 77 0.67 20.00 -12.32
C ASN A 77 2.05 19.98 -12.99
N TRP A 78 2.23 19.02 -13.90
CA TRP A 78 3.46 18.90 -14.68
C TRP A 78 3.55 20.02 -15.72
N GLY A 79 4.71 20.65 -15.82
CA GLY A 79 5.01 21.61 -16.87
C GLY A 79 6.51 21.71 -17.11
N VAL A 80 6.88 21.96 -18.36
CA VAL A 80 8.28 22.12 -18.75
C VAL A 80 8.83 23.46 -18.27
N ILE A 81 10.05 23.43 -17.74
CA ILE A 81 10.85 24.63 -17.44
C ILE A 81 11.68 24.95 -18.68
N SER A 82 12.61 24.05 -19.02
CA SER A 82 13.39 24.07 -20.26
C SER A 82 13.82 22.65 -20.64
N ASP A 83 13.73 22.29 -21.91
CA ASP A 83 14.19 20.99 -22.43
C ASP A 83 14.70 21.14 -23.88
N ASN A 84 15.24 20.09 -24.49
CA ASN A 84 15.77 20.13 -25.85
C ASN A 84 14.71 20.46 -26.92
N TRP A 85 13.43 20.15 -26.66
CA TRP A 85 12.28 20.50 -27.47
C TRP A 85 11.57 21.79 -26.99
N ALA A 86 12.07 22.37 -25.89
CA ALA A 86 11.47 23.47 -25.15
C ALA A 86 12.58 24.43 -24.68
N GLN A 87 13.28 25.02 -25.64
CA GLN A 87 14.49 25.81 -25.38
C GLN A 87 14.19 27.26 -24.97
N ILE A 88 15.11 27.85 -24.21
CA ILE A 88 15.23 29.29 -23.97
C ILE A 88 15.98 29.92 -25.15
N PRO A 89 15.44 30.94 -25.82
CA PRO A 89 16.18 31.68 -26.84
C PRO A 89 17.45 32.30 -26.26
N ASP A 90 18.56 32.25 -27.00
CA ASP A 90 19.80 32.99 -26.71
C ASP A 90 20.40 32.76 -25.30
N THR A 91 20.44 31.51 -24.82
CA THR A 91 21.11 31.23 -23.54
C THR A 91 22.61 31.55 -23.60
N ALA A 92 23.16 32.05 -22.49
CA ALA A 92 24.58 32.42 -22.38
C ALA A 92 25.56 31.27 -22.74
N ASN A 93 25.14 30.02 -22.54
CA ASN A 93 25.91 28.82 -22.86
C ASN A 93 25.59 28.21 -24.25
N GLY A 94 24.66 28.81 -25.00
CA GLY A 94 24.22 28.33 -26.32
C GLY A 94 23.46 27.00 -26.32
N THR A 95 23.14 26.43 -25.17
CA THR A 95 22.47 25.11 -25.06
C THR A 95 20.95 25.18 -25.23
N GLY A 96 20.36 26.36 -25.04
CA GLY A 96 18.92 26.52 -24.96
C GLY A 96 18.31 26.02 -23.63
N LEU A 97 19.12 25.59 -22.66
CA LEU A 97 18.67 25.00 -21.39
C LEU A 97 18.93 25.93 -20.20
N ALA A 98 18.02 25.91 -19.22
CA ALA A 98 18.17 26.60 -17.94
C ALA A 98 19.14 25.85 -17.03
N ASP A 99 20.45 25.98 -17.30
CA ASP A 99 21.47 25.30 -16.52
C ASP A 99 21.52 25.77 -15.05
N LEU A 100 21.95 24.88 -14.15
CA LEU A 100 21.91 25.17 -12.71
C LEU A 100 22.88 26.27 -12.29
N ALA A 101 23.98 26.47 -13.02
CA ALA A 101 25.00 27.45 -12.67
C ALA A 101 24.50 28.87 -12.93
N THR A 102 23.78 29.07 -14.05
CA THR A 102 23.30 30.38 -14.50
C THR A 102 21.92 30.73 -13.96
N TYR A 103 20.97 29.79 -13.99
CA TYR A 103 19.55 30.08 -13.77
C TYR A 103 19.03 29.63 -12.40
N MET A 104 19.68 28.65 -11.76
CA MET A 104 19.24 28.05 -10.50
C MET A 104 20.33 28.18 -9.41
N THR A 105 21.06 29.30 -9.42
CA THR A 105 22.15 29.56 -8.48
C THR A 105 21.60 29.64 -7.05
N GLY A 106 22.17 28.86 -6.13
CA GLY A 106 21.75 28.82 -4.72
C GLY A 106 20.49 27.98 -4.43
N THR A 107 19.77 27.54 -5.47
CA THR A 107 18.64 26.61 -5.34
C THR A 107 19.00 25.17 -5.66
N SER A 108 20.26 24.93 -5.98
CA SER A 108 20.84 23.59 -6.19
C SER A 108 22.08 23.40 -5.33
N GLN A 109 22.35 22.15 -4.92
CA GLN A 109 23.51 21.77 -4.12
C GLN A 109 24.10 20.47 -4.64
N LEU A 110 25.43 20.37 -4.67
CA LEU A 110 26.13 19.11 -4.96
C LEU A 110 26.03 18.21 -3.73
N TYR A 111 25.47 17.02 -3.90
CA TYR A 111 25.41 16.01 -2.85
C TYR A 111 26.33 14.85 -3.17
N SER A 112 27.28 14.59 -2.28
CA SER A 112 28.21 13.46 -2.40
C SER A 112 27.78 12.28 -1.53
N TYR A 113 27.33 11.21 -2.17
CA TYR A 113 27.10 9.89 -1.61
C TYR A 113 28.43 9.16 -1.30
N SER A 114 29.05 9.45 -0.17
CA SER A 114 30.30 8.78 0.24
C SER A 114 30.11 7.30 0.62
N ASN A 115 28.87 6.85 0.86
CA ASN A 115 28.60 5.54 1.46
C ASN A 115 27.40 4.80 0.83
N LEU A 116 27.06 5.09 -0.43
CA LEU A 116 25.98 4.39 -1.12
C LEU A 116 26.30 2.88 -1.20
N PHE A 117 25.34 2.03 -0.81
CA PHE A 117 25.54 0.58 -0.60
C PHE A 117 26.76 0.24 0.30
N ARG A 118 27.13 1.15 1.20
CA ARG A 118 28.31 1.10 2.07
C ARG A 118 29.65 1.18 1.32
N GLY A 119 29.71 1.96 0.24
CA GLY A 119 30.91 2.11 -0.60
C GLY A 119 31.25 0.88 -1.44
N LYS A 120 30.30 -0.08 -1.56
CA LYS A 120 30.50 -1.33 -2.32
C LYS A 120 30.07 -1.24 -3.79
N ILE A 121 29.45 -0.13 -4.17
CA ILE A 121 29.06 0.12 -5.55
C ILE A 121 29.94 1.22 -6.12
N ASP A 122 30.34 1.01 -7.36
CA ASP A 122 30.97 2.03 -8.18
C ASP A 122 29.85 2.70 -8.97
N VAL A 123 29.38 3.83 -8.44
CA VAL A 123 28.41 4.72 -9.09
C VAL A 123 28.88 6.16 -8.92
N PRO A 124 28.45 7.08 -9.80
CA PRO A 124 28.70 8.50 -9.63
C PRO A 124 28.27 8.93 -8.24
N ASN A 125 29.25 9.23 -7.41
CA ASN A 125 29.02 9.45 -5.99
C ASN A 125 28.66 10.89 -5.70
N SER A 126 28.57 11.78 -6.69
CA SER A 126 28.27 13.20 -6.51
C SER A 126 27.32 13.67 -7.60
N LEU A 127 26.15 14.18 -7.24
CA LEU A 127 25.13 14.67 -8.17
C LEU A 127 24.49 15.95 -7.62
N TYR A 128 24.00 16.83 -8.48
CA TYR A 128 23.24 18.00 -8.04
C TYR A 128 21.80 17.64 -7.69
N PHE A 129 21.30 18.24 -6.61
CA PHE A 129 19.91 18.15 -6.16
C PHE A 129 19.39 19.54 -5.78
N PRO A 130 18.06 19.73 -5.70
CA PRO A 130 17.49 20.92 -5.09
C PRO A 130 18.05 21.16 -3.68
N SER A 131 18.33 22.42 -3.36
CA SER A 131 18.83 22.81 -2.03
C SER A 131 17.71 22.72 -0.99
N ASN A 132 18.07 22.44 0.27
CA ASN A 132 17.08 22.42 1.36
C ASN A 132 16.36 23.78 1.51
N ALA A 133 17.04 24.88 1.17
CA ALA A 133 16.46 26.21 1.18
C ALA A 133 15.38 26.35 0.09
N ALA A 134 15.69 25.90 -1.14
CA ALA A 134 14.72 25.90 -2.24
C ALA A 134 13.47 25.06 -1.92
N VAL A 135 13.67 23.87 -1.34
CA VAL A 135 12.54 23.00 -0.96
C VAL A 135 11.65 23.62 0.11
N LYS A 136 12.23 24.37 1.06
CA LYS A 136 11.46 25.04 2.14
C LYS A 136 10.76 26.31 1.67
N ASP A 137 11.37 27.04 0.74
CA ASP A 137 10.81 28.26 0.17
C ASP A 137 10.09 27.96 -1.16
N TYR A 138 8.92 27.33 -1.04
CA TYR A 138 8.11 27.02 -2.21
C TYR A 138 7.75 28.27 -3.02
N ALA A 139 7.40 29.38 -2.35
CA ALA A 139 7.00 30.61 -3.03
C ALA A 139 8.16 31.24 -3.81
N GLY A 140 9.34 31.34 -3.20
CA GLY A 140 10.54 31.86 -3.85
C GLY A 140 11.01 30.97 -5.01
N THR A 141 11.05 29.65 -4.79
CA THR A 141 11.46 28.69 -5.82
C THR A 141 10.50 28.68 -7.01
N SER A 142 9.18 28.72 -6.75
CA SER A 142 8.17 28.79 -7.81
C SER A 142 8.31 30.07 -8.64
N LYS A 143 8.50 31.22 -7.99
CA LYS A 143 8.71 32.51 -8.68
C LYS A 143 9.96 32.53 -9.55
N MET A 144 11.06 31.93 -9.07
CA MET A 144 12.28 31.77 -9.86
C MET A 144 12.02 30.92 -11.12
N ILE A 145 11.29 29.80 -10.98
CA ILE A 145 10.93 28.96 -12.13
C ILE A 145 10.03 29.71 -13.11
N GLU A 146 9.03 30.46 -12.63
CA GLU A 146 8.18 31.31 -13.48
C GLU A 146 9.00 32.33 -14.28
N GLN A 147 10.02 32.94 -13.67
CA GLN A 147 10.92 33.88 -14.36
C GLN A 147 11.71 33.21 -15.48
N ILE A 148 12.16 31.97 -15.28
CA ILE A 148 12.87 31.18 -16.30
C ILE A 148 11.91 30.82 -17.44
N VAL A 149 10.70 30.36 -17.10
CA VAL A 149 9.66 30.02 -18.08
C VAL A 149 9.24 31.27 -18.89
N ALA A 150 9.21 32.44 -18.27
CA ALA A 150 8.89 33.70 -18.95
C ALA A 150 9.87 34.04 -20.09
N LEU A 151 11.14 33.64 -19.99
CA LEU A 151 12.12 33.80 -21.09
C LEU A 151 11.73 33.03 -22.35
N ARG A 152 10.87 32.01 -22.21
CA ARG A 152 10.33 31.20 -23.30
C ARG A 152 8.94 31.61 -23.73
N GLY A 153 8.27 32.44 -22.93
CA GLY A 153 6.87 32.83 -23.10
C GLY A 153 5.82 31.78 -22.72
N SER A 154 6.17 30.49 -22.56
CA SER A 154 5.25 29.43 -22.14
C SER A 154 5.97 28.27 -21.44
N GLY A 155 5.26 27.61 -20.52
CA GLY A 155 5.78 26.49 -19.74
C GLY A 155 5.02 26.30 -18.42
N TRP A 156 5.69 25.75 -17.42
CA TRP A 156 5.11 25.55 -16.08
C TRP A 156 4.70 26.86 -15.40
N ALA A 157 3.60 26.81 -14.66
CA ALA A 157 3.17 27.84 -13.74
C ALA A 157 2.66 27.20 -12.44
N PRO A 158 2.68 27.89 -11.28
CA PRO A 158 2.27 27.34 -10.00
C PRO A 158 0.81 26.90 -10.01
N ASP A 159 0.55 25.77 -9.38
CA ASP A 159 -0.76 25.14 -9.37
C ASP A 159 -1.79 25.95 -8.57
N LYS A 160 -3.07 25.82 -8.94
CA LYS A 160 -4.21 26.44 -8.27
C LYS A 160 -5.39 25.50 -8.29
N TYR A 161 -6.05 25.36 -7.13
CA TYR A 161 -7.29 24.60 -7.05
C TYR A 161 -8.33 25.12 -8.03
N GLN A 162 -8.81 24.21 -8.85
CA GLN A 162 -9.96 24.36 -9.72
C GLN A 162 -11.18 23.65 -9.11
N LEU A 163 -12.35 23.80 -9.73
CA LEU A 163 -13.59 23.17 -9.22
C LEU A 163 -13.50 21.64 -9.25
N GLN A 164 -12.86 21.09 -10.27
CA GLN A 164 -12.67 19.67 -10.44
C GLN A 164 -11.78 19.04 -9.36
N ASP A 165 -10.87 19.82 -8.79
CA ASP A 165 -9.97 19.33 -7.74
C ASP A 165 -10.70 19.04 -6.43
N ILE A 166 -11.97 19.46 -6.34
CA ILE A 166 -12.78 19.35 -5.14
C ILE A 166 -13.74 18.17 -5.28
N ASN A 167 -13.45 17.10 -4.56
CA ASN A 167 -14.37 16.00 -4.40
C ASN A 167 -15.10 16.08 -3.06
N ARG A 168 -16.43 16.03 -3.11
CA ARG A 168 -17.28 16.00 -1.91
C ARG A 168 -17.94 14.65 -1.80
N GLN A 169 -17.77 13.99 -0.66
CA GLN A 169 -18.38 12.70 -0.38
C GLN A 169 -19.18 12.74 0.91
N PHE A 170 -20.30 12.05 0.90
CA PHE A 170 -21.15 11.80 2.03
C PHE A 170 -21.30 10.28 2.20
N GLU A 171 -21.16 9.80 3.43
CA GLU A 171 -21.44 8.42 3.80
C GLU A 171 -22.34 8.39 5.03
N ARG A 172 -23.46 7.68 4.93
CA ARG A 172 -24.30 7.29 6.06
C ARG A 172 -24.18 5.79 6.26
N THR A 173 -23.72 5.38 7.43
CA THR A 173 -23.72 3.97 7.83
C THR A 173 -24.68 3.77 9.00
N GLN A 174 -25.58 2.80 8.88
CA GLN A 174 -26.50 2.38 9.93
C GLN A 174 -26.31 0.89 10.16
N ALA A 175 -26.13 0.48 11.41
CA ALA A 175 -25.89 -0.89 11.78
C ALA A 175 -26.74 -1.30 12.97
N ALA A 176 -27.21 -2.55 12.95
CA ALA A 176 -27.77 -3.23 14.10
C ALA A 176 -27.00 -4.53 14.32
N TYR A 177 -26.80 -4.91 15.57
CA TYR A 177 -26.18 -6.18 15.91
C TYR A 177 -26.88 -6.85 17.08
N ALA A 178 -26.78 -8.17 17.14
CA ALA A 178 -27.15 -8.99 18.27
C ALA A 178 -26.13 -10.13 18.41
N VAL A 179 -25.75 -10.45 19.64
CA VAL A 179 -24.84 -11.55 19.97
C VAL A 179 -25.29 -12.21 21.26
N MET A 180 -25.30 -13.54 21.26
CA MET A 180 -25.53 -14.38 22.43
C MET A 180 -24.21 -15.05 22.80
N TYR A 181 -23.78 -14.84 24.03
CA TYR A 181 -22.70 -15.59 24.67
C TYR A 181 -23.30 -16.78 25.41
N PHE A 182 -22.70 -17.94 25.21
CA PHE A 182 -23.13 -19.19 25.82
C PHE A 182 -21.93 -19.93 26.42
N GLY A 183 -22.19 -20.84 27.33
CA GLY A 183 -21.24 -21.81 27.83
C GLY A 183 -21.91 -22.81 28.76
N ASN A 184 -21.35 -24.00 28.84
CA ASN A 184 -21.82 -25.08 29.69
C ASN A 184 -20.63 -25.98 30.03
N ASP A 185 -20.52 -26.38 31.30
CA ASP A 185 -19.33 -27.08 31.79
C ASP A 185 -19.41 -28.61 31.61
N GLU A 186 -20.59 -29.18 31.35
CA GLU A 186 -20.82 -30.64 31.45
C GLU A 186 -21.50 -31.25 30.20
N ALA A 187 -22.36 -30.51 29.50
CA ALA A 187 -23.32 -31.04 28.54
C ALA A 187 -22.71 -31.69 27.28
N LEU A 188 -21.45 -31.41 26.96
CA LEU A 188 -20.72 -32.00 25.83
C LEU A 188 -19.53 -32.88 26.27
N GLY A 189 -19.50 -33.28 27.55
CA GLY A 189 -18.43 -34.08 28.15
C GLY A 189 -17.14 -33.31 28.43
N VAL A 190 -17.05 -32.06 27.99
CA VAL A 190 -15.98 -31.09 28.28
C VAL A 190 -16.59 -29.70 28.45
N PRO A 191 -16.00 -28.81 29.26
CA PRO A 191 -16.47 -27.44 29.34
C PRO A 191 -16.36 -26.72 28.00
N VAL A 192 -17.45 -26.05 27.62
CA VAL A 192 -17.55 -25.27 26.39
C VAL A 192 -18.00 -23.85 26.65
N ASP A 193 -17.49 -22.90 25.88
CA ASP A 193 -18.02 -21.54 25.81
C ASP A 193 -17.88 -20.97 24.40
N GLY A 194 -18.67 -19.95 24.10
CA GLY A 194 -18.70 -19.39 22.77
C GLY A 194 -19.66 -18.22 22.62
N ASN A 195 -19.80 -17.78 21.38
CA ASN A 195 -20.80 -16.80 21.01
C ASN A 195 -21.31 -17.02 19.59
N ILE A 196 -22.56 -16.64 19.38
CA ILE A 196 -23.19 -16.58 18.07
C ILE A 196 -23.82 -15.21 17.91
N GLY A 197 -23.61 -14.57 16.77
CA GLY A 197 -24.09 -13.22 16.54
C GLY A 197 -24.26 -12.89 15.08
N VAL A 198 -24.94 -11.78 14.85
CA VAL A 198 -25.14 -11.20 13.52
C VAL A 198 -25.05 -9.69 13.61
N ARG A 199 -24.42 -9.10 12.61
CA ARG A 199 -24.45 -7.65 12.38
C ARG A 199 -24.98 -7.36 11.00
N ILE A 200 -25.97 -6.48 10.91
CA ILE A 200 -26.52 -5.98 9.66
C ILE A 200 -26.07 -4.54 9.51
N VAL A 201 -25.47 -4.20 8.38
CA VAL A 201 -24.97 -2.85 8.09
C VAL A 201 -25.55 -2.39 6.76
N GLN A 202 -26.25 -1.26 6.77
CA GLN A 202 -26.59 -0.51 5.57
C GLN A 202 -25.64 0.66 5.44
N THR A 203 -25.05 0.83 4.26
CA THR A 203 -24.23 1.98 3.92
C THR A 203 -24.83 2.66 2.70
N LYS A 204 -24.95 3.98 2.77
CA LYS A 204 -25.36 4.86 1.67
C LYS A 204 -24.23 5.84 1.41
N THR A 205 -23.83 5.99 0.16
CA THR A 205 -22.80 6.92 -0.28
C THR A 205 -23.36 7.88 -1.30
N GLU A 206 -22.91 9.13 -1.25
CA GLU A 206 -23.14 10.13 -2.28
C GLU A 206 -21.83 10.85 -2.52
N ALA A 207 -21.44 10.98 -3.79
CA ALA A 207 -20.21 11.64 -4.17
C ALA A 207 -20.46 12.56 -5.36
N ASN A 208 -19.92 13.77 -5.25
CA ASN A 208 -19.94 14.75 -6.33
C ASN A 208 -18.57 14.75 -6.98
N GLY A 209 -18.56 14.59 -8.29
CA GLY A 209 -17.36 14.59 -9.10
C GLY A 209 -17.61 15.23 -10.46
N TYR A 210 -16.68 15.01 -11.36
CA TYR A 210 -16.61 15.69 -12.64
C TYR A 210 -16.07 14.74 -13.69
N GLY A 211 -16.42 14.99 -14.93
CA GLY A 211 -15.65 14.49 -16.06
C GLY A 211 -15.03 15.65 -16.82
N GLN A 212 -13.96 15.36 -17.55
CA GLN A 212 -13.29 16.31 -18.43
C GLN A 212 -12.99 15.61 -19.75
N PHE A 213 -13.43 16.23 -20.85
CA PHE A 213 -13.00 15.86 -22.19
C PHE A 213 -11.57 16.39 -22.45
N PRO A 214 -10.79 15.79 -23.36
CA PRO A 214 -9.46 16.30 -23.68
C PRO A 214 -9.53 17.74 -24.22
N ASP A 215 -8.45 18.50 -24.02
CA ASP A 215 -8.23 19.75 -24.75
C ASP A 215 -7.33 19.49 -25.96
N LEU A 216 -7.94 19.55 -27.14
CA LEU A 216 -7.29 19.37 -28.42
C LEU A 216 -7.18 20.69 -29.19
N SER A 217 -7.54 21.83 -28.58
CA SER A 217 -7.60 23.13 -29.26
C SER A 217 -6.27 23.56 -29.89
N GLY A 218 -5.13 23.16 -29.31
CA GLY A 218 -3.77 23.39 -29.83
C GLY A 218 -3.17 22.22 -30.62
N SER A 219 -3.95 21.18 -30.91
CA SER A 219 -3.44 19.96 -31.55
C SER A 219 -3.34 20.06 -33.07
N ALA A 220 -2.68 19.08 -33.70
CA ALA A 220 -2.64 18.92 -35.16
C ALA A 220 -3.95 18.35 -35.75
N GLY A 221 -4.97 18.11 -34.92
CA GLY A 221 -6.25 17.54 -35.34
C GLY A 221 -7.06 18.43 -36.28
N SER A 222 -8.10 17.86 -36.89
CA SER A 222 -9.03 18.62 -37.75
C SER A 222 -9.75 19.72 -36.97
N GLU A 223 -10.19 20.78 -37.68
CA GLU A 223 -10.93 21.89 -37.07
C GLU A 223 -12.14 21.42 -36.25
N ALA A 224 -12.95 20.50 -36.81
CA ALA A 224 -14.08 19.90 -36.11
C ALA A 224 -13.67 19.18 -34.81
N LEU A 225 -12.52 18.49 -34.79
CA LEU A 225 -12.01 17.82 -33.59
C LEU A 225 -11.56 18.84 -32.53
N ARG A 226 -10.88 19.90 -32.97
CA ARG A 226 -10.39 20.99 -32.10
C ARG A 226 -11.53 21.81 -31.49
N GLU A 227 -12.63 21.97 -32.22
CA GLU A 227 -13.85 22.63 -31.72
C GLU A 227 -14.65 21.71 -30.78
N GLN A 228 -14.66 20.40 -31.04
CA GLN A 228 -15.39 19.44 -30.20
C GLN A 228 -14.73 19.21 -28.83
N TYR A 229 -13.40 19.26 -28.77
CA TYR A 229 -12.61 18.91 -27.59
C TYR A 229 -11.73 20.08 -27.15
N THR A 230 -12.27 20.90 -26.24
CA THR A 230 -11.63 22.12 -25.73
C THR A 230 -11.36 22.04 -24.22
N GLY A 231 -11.24 20.83 -23.67
CA GLY A 231 -11.02 20.64 -22.24
C GLY A 231 -12.28 20.80 -21.38
N GLN A 232 -13.47 20.70 -21.99
CA GLN A 232 -14.73 21.02 -21.33
C GLN A 232 -15.09 20.03 -20.20
N TYR A 233 -15.58 20.58 -19.10
CA TYR A 233 -16.02 19.83 -17.93
C TYR A 233 -17.51 19.45 -18.00
N PHE A 234 -17.85 18.31 -17.40
CA PHE A 234 -19.23 17.90 -17.19
C PHE A 234 -19.41 17.34 -15.77
N ALA A 235 -20.63 17.40 -15.24
CA ALA A 235 -20.93 16.85 -13.92
C ALA A 235 -20.91 15.31 -13.96
N ASN A 236 -20.28 14.69 -12.96
CA ASN A 236 -20.27 13.23 -12.79
C ASN A 236 -20.57 12.92 -11.32
N ASN A 237 -21.84 12.79 -10.99
CA ASN A 237 -22.29 12.54 -9.62
C ASN A 237 -22.69 11.08 -9.46
N ALA A 238 -22.50 10.53 -8.28
CA ALA A 238 -22.85 9.15 -8.02
C ALA A 238 -23.45 8.92 -6.64
N LYS A 239 -24.34 7.93 -6.57
CA LYS A 239 -25.00 7.49 -5.34
C LYS A 239 -24.93 5.98 -5.26
N GLY A 240 -24.58 5.47 -4.10
CA GLY A 240 -24.50 4.04 -3.80
C GLY A 240 -25.31 3.69 -2.58
N SER A 241 -25.84 2.47 -2.55
CA SER A 241 -26.47 1.92 -1.35
C SER A 241 -26.32 0.41 -1.36
N TYR A 242 -25.88 -0.17 -0.24
CA TYR A 242 -25.81 -1.61 -0.07
C TYR A 242 -26.06 -2.02 1.37
N THR A 243 -26.48 -3.26 1.55
CA THR A 243 -26.68 -3.88 2.86
C THR A 243 -25.86 -5.16 2.98
N ASN A 244 -25.17 -5.33 4.10
CA ASN A 244 -24.37 -6.50 4.40
C ASN A 244 -24.84 -7.15 5.69
N VAL A 245 -25.06 -8.46 5.63
CA VAL A 245 -25.33 -9.31 6.80
C VAL A 245 -24.05 -10.09 7.12
N LEU A 246 -23.58 -9.93 8.35
CA LEU A 246 -22.28 -10.39 8.85
C LEU A 246 -22.52 -11.31 10.07
N PRO A 247 -22.85 -12.59 9.86
CA PRO A 247 -22.90 -13.57 10.94
C PRO A 247 -21.50 -13.89 11.48
N SER A 248 -21.43 -14.24 12.76
CA SER A 248 -20.23 -14.71 13.43
C SER A 248 -20.58 -15.80 14.43
N PHE A 249 -19.75 -16.82 14.49
CA PHE A 249 -19.82 -17.91 15.45
C PHE A 249 -18.42 -18.20 15.97
N ASN A 250 -18.29 -18.36 17.27
CA ASN A 250 -17.07 -18.78 17.94
C ASN A 250 -17.44 -19.83 18.99
N MET A 251 -16.65 -20.89 19.09
CA MET A 251 -16.80 -21.91 20.11
C MET A 251 -15.43 -22.41 20.57
N ARG A 252 -15.33 -22.66 21.87
CA ARG A 252 -14.15 -23.20 22.52
C ARG A 252 -14.55 -24.42 23.34
N PHE A 253 -13.77 -25.49 23.19
CA PHE A 253 -13.81 -26.71 23.98
C PHE A 253 -12.57 -26.74 24.87
N LYS A 254 -12.75 -26.96 26.18
CA LYS A 254 -11.66 -27.04 27.16
C LYS A 254 -11.49 -28.49 27.59
N PHE A 255 -10.52 -29.18 27.02
CA PHE A 255 -10.26 -30.58 27.38
C PHE A 255 -9.55 -30.71 28.75
N SER A 256 -8.83 -29.66 29.16
CA SER A 256 -8.26 -29.48 30.49
C SER A 256 -8.00 -27.98 30.74
N ASP A 257 -7.44 -27.63 31.90
CA ASP A 257 -6.98 -26.27 32.19
C ASP A 257 -5.86 -25.80 31.22
N ALA A 258 -5.18 -26.76 30.59
CA ALA A 258 -4.06 -26.54 29.69
C ALA A 258 -4.40 -26.71 28.21
N LEU A 259 -5.36 -27.56 27.84
CA LEU A 259 -5.63 -27.93 26.45
C LEU A 259 -7.01 -27.46 26.00
N GLN A 260 -7.05 -26.62 24.96
CA GLN A 260 -8.30 -26.11 24.39
C GLN A 260 -8.32 -26.17 22.87
N TRP A 261 -9.50 -26.40 22.30
CA TRP A 261 -9.77 -26.34 20.88
C TRP A 261 -10.77 -25.22 20.58
N ARG A 262 -10.47 -24.38 19.61
CA ARG A 262 -11.32 -23.26 19.16
C ARG A 262 -11.75 -23.46 17.73
N ILE A 263 -12.98 -23.08 17.44
CA ILE A 263 -13.57 -23.04 16.10
C ILE A 263 -14.21 -21.67 15.93
N ALA A 264 -13.98 -21.04 14.79
CA ALA A 264 -14.63 -19.80 14.40
C ALA A 264 -15.15 -19.88 12.96
N ALA A 265 -16.32 -19.31 12.73
CA ALA A 265 -16.89 -19.13 11.39
C ALA A 265 -17.51 -17.74 11.31
N SER A 266 -17.11 -16.93 10.34
CA SER A 266 -17.62 -15.56 10.22
C SER A 266 -17.66 -15.06 8.79
N LYS A 267 -18.47 -14.02 8.58
CA LYS A 267 -18.41 -13.21 7.37
C LYS A 267 -17.92 -11.80 7.69
N ALA A 268 -16.89 -11.37 7.00
CA ALA A 268 -16.30 -10.04 7.12
C ALA A 268 -16.50 -9.23 5.82
N MET A 269 -16.32 -7.91 5.93
CA MET A 269 -16.34 -6.99 4.80
C MET A 269 -15.27 -5.91 4.93
N ALA A 270 -14.76 -5.43 3.80
CA ALA A 270 -13.93 -4.24 3.69
C ALA A 270 -14.54 -3.33 2.62
N ARG A 271 -14.75 -2.06 2.96
CA ARG A 271 -15.33 -1.08 2.02
C ARG A 271 -14.24 -0.57 1.07
N PRO A 272 -14.61 -0.14 -0.15
CA PRO A 272 -13.68 0.56 -1.03
C PRO A 272 -13.19 1.86 -0.39
N ASP A 273 -11.98 2.27 -0.74
CA ASP A 273 -11.46 3.56 -0.31
C ASP A 273 -12.19 4.70 -1.02
N TYR A 274 -12.34 5.85 -0.35
CA TYR A 274 -13.04 7.01 -0.92
C TYR A 274 -12.44 7.49 -2.25
N THR A 275 -11.13 7.38 -2.43
CA THR A 275 -10.46 7.72 -3.70
C THR A 275 -10.89 6.79 -4.85
N GLN A 276 -11.19 5.53 -4.55
CA GLN A 276 -11.72 4.57 -5.52
C GLN A 276 -13.19 4.85 -5.85
N LEU A 277 -13.96 5.36 -4.88
CA LEU A 277 -15.37 5.73 -5.05
C LEU A 277 -15.58 7.12 -5.68
N GLN A 278 -14.51 7.90 -5.85
CA GLN A 278 -14.61 9.24 -6.42
C GLN A 278 -15.13 9.17 -7.87
N PRO A 279 -16.25 9.84 -8.20
CA PRO A 279 -16.81 9.80 -9.55
C PRO A 279 -16.11 10.82 -10.45
N TYR A 280 -14.79 10.68 -10.64
CA TYR A 280 -14.07 11.44 -11.66
C TYR A 280 -13.98 10.66 -12.98
N LEU A 281 -13.92 11.36 -14.11
CA LEU A 281 -13.65 10.78 -15.43
C LEU A 281 -12.78 11.73 -16.25
N LEU A 282 -11.48 11.47 -16.29
CA LEU A 282 -10.53 12.24 -17.08
C LEU A 282 -10.31 11.54 -18.41
N LEU A 283 -10.77 12.15 -19.50
CA LEU A 283 -10.60 11.65 -20.85
C LEU A 283 -9.41 12.35 -21.50
N ALA A 284 -8.58 11.58 -22.19
CA ALA A 284 -7.36 12.04 -22.84
C ALA A 284 -7.27 11.46 -24.26
N ALA A 285 -6.77 12.27 -25.17
CA ALA A 285 -6.54 11.89 -26.55
C ALA A 285 -5.19 12.41 -27.04
N ASN A 286 -4.48 11.60 -27.82
CA ASN A 286 -3.23 11.99 -28.46
C ASN A 286 -3.44 12.13 -29.97
N THR A 287 -3.05 13.28 -30.53
CA THR A 287 -3.07 13.52 -31.98
C THR A 287 -1.68 13.33 -32.56
N GLU A 288 -1.58 12.57 -33.63
CA GLU A 288 -0.36 12.41 -34.41
C GLU A 288 -0.10 13.63 -35.29
N SER A 289 1.11 13.74 -35.83
CA SER A 289 1.51 14.83 -36.74
C SER A 289 0.69 14.90 -38.03
N ASN A 290 0.06 13.80 -38.43
CA ASN A 290 -0.86 13.73 -39.58
C ASN A 290 -2.31 14.15 -39.24
N GLY A 291 -2.57 14.61 -38.01
CA GLY A 291 -3.88 15.07 -37.54
C GLY A 291 -4.86 13.96 -37.15
N THR A 292 -4.43 12.69 -37.18
CA THR A 292 -5.25 11.56 -36.69
C THR A 292 -5.10 11.39 -35.18
N VAL A 293 -6.16 10.96 -34.49
CA VAL A 293 -6.08 10.61 -33.07
C VAL A 293 -5.56 9.18 -32.96
N SER A 294 -4.39 9.00 -32.37
CA SER A 294 -3.81 7.65 -32.20
C SER A 294 -4.41 6.90 -31.03
N ARG A 295 -4.95 7.59 -30.01
CA ARG A 295 -5.58 6.91 -28.88
C ARG A 295 -6.63 7.75 -28.18
N TRP A 296 -7.72 7.09 -27.80
CA TRP A 296 -8.76 7.60 -26.91
C TRP A 296 -8.69 6.82 -25.59
N THR A 297 -8.34 7.51 -24.51
CA THR A 297 -8.16 6.90 -23.19
C THR A 297 -8.90 7.64 -22.12
N GLY A 298 -9.18 6.96 -21.02
CA GLY A 298 -9.72 7.59 -19.83
C GLY A 298 -9.15 7.00 -18.55
N THR A 299 -9.13 7.80 -17.50
CA THR A 299 -8.91 7.33 -16.13
C THR A 299 -10.08 7.79 -15.28
N ALA A 300 -10.61 6.88 -14.47
CA ALA A 300 -11.78 7.18 -13.67
C ALA A 300 -11.74 6.47 -12.32
N GLY A 301 -12.51 6.99 -11.36
CA GLY A 301 -12.92 6.20 -10.21
C GLY A 301 -14.16 5.38 -10.53
N ASN A 302 -14.61 4.60 -9.55
CA ASN A 302 -15.79 3.76 -9.67
C ASN A 302 -16.67 3.88 -8.42
N PRO A 303 -17.70 4.74 -8.46
CA PRO A 303 -18.62 4.91 -7.35
C PRO A 303 -19.56 3.70 -7.15
N ASN A 304 -19.58 2.75 -8.09
CA ASN A 304 -20.42 1.56 -8.03
C ASN A 304 -19.74 0.37 -7.32
N LEU A 305 -18.49 0.55 -6.86
CA LEU A 305 -17.77 -0.51 -6.16
C LEU A 305 -18.55 -1.01 -4.95
N GLN A 306 -18.76 -2.32 -4.93
CA GLN A 306 -19.30 -3.03 -3.79
C GLN A 306 -18.18 -3.32 -2.77
N PRO A 307 -18.50 -3.52 -1.48
CA PRO A 307 -17.50 -3.96 -0.52
C PRO A 307 -16.93 -5.34 -0.85
N MET A 308 -15.62 -5.49 -0.65
CA MET A 308 -14.96 -6.79 -0.60
C MET A 308 -15.52 -7.60 0.58
N LYS A 309 -15.81 -8.88 0.38
CA LYS A 309 -16.40 -9.76 1.40
C LYS A 309 -15.54 -11.00 1.58
N ALA A 310 -15.46 -11.50 2.82
CA ALA A 310 -14.75 -12.74 3.12
C ALA A 310 -15.59 -13.65 4.01
N ASN A 311 -15.81 -14.89 3.58
CA ASN A 311 -16.23 -15.97 4.47
C ASN A 311 -14.98 -16.62 5.05
N GLN A 312 -14.89 -16.70 6.38
CA GLN A 312 -13.72 -17.14 7.12
C GLN A 312 -14.09 -18.30 8.03
N TYR A 313 -13.25 -19.33 8.01
CA TYR A 313 -13.36 -20.49 8.89
C TYR A 313 -11.98 -20.76 9.46
N ASP A 314 -11.90 -20.81 10.77
CA ASP A 314 -10.65 -20.92 11.51
C ASP A 314 -10.84 -22.00 12.60
N THR A 315 -9.82 -22.83 12.79
CA THR A 315 -9.80 -23.82 13.87
C THR A 315 -8.40 -23.83 14.49
N ALA A 316 -8.31 -23.86 15.81
CA ALA A 316 -7.03 -23.81 16.53
C ALA A 316 -7.02 -24.79 17.69
N LEU A 317 -5.97 -25.60 17.79
CA LEU A 317 -5.67 -26.40 18.98
C LEU A 317 -4.55 -25.69 19.74
N GLU A 318 -4.77 -25.41 21.01
CA GLU A 318 -3.89 -24.61 21.87
C GLU A 318 -3.58 -25.39 23.14
N TRP A 319 -2.29 -25.55 23.46
CA TRP A 319 -1.81 -26.23 24.66
C TRP A 319 -0.90 -25.30 25.47
N TYR A 320 -1.31 -25.02 26.70
CA TYR A 320 -0.63 -24.19 27.71
C TYR A 320 -0.05 -25.10 28.78
N PHE A 321 1.18 -25.53 28.60
CA PHE A 321 1.81 -26.50 29.52
C PHE A 321 2.53 -25.85 30.70
N ASP A 322 2.63 -24.52 30.71
CA ASP A 322 3.00 -23.69 31.87
C ASP A 322 2.35 -22.29 31.73
N THR A 323 2.51 -21.43 32.73
CA THR A 323 1.97 -20.07 32.81
C THR A 323 2.47 -19.17 31.66
N SER A 324 3.72 -19.39 31.23
CA SER A 324 4.38 -18.61 30.16
C SER A 324 4.63 -19.43 28.90
N ASP A 325 4.24 -20.71 28.89
CA ASP A 325 4.62 -21.67 27.87
C ASP A 325 3.40 -22.18 27.12
N MET A 326 3.50 -22.16 25.79
CA MET A 326 2.40 -22.61 24.95
C MET A 326 2.85 -23.10 23.58
N MET A 327 2.04 -23.98 23.01
CA MET A 327 2.09 -24.28 21.59
C MET A 327 0.70 -24.29 20.99
N TYR A 328 0.61 -23.96 19.70
CA TYR A 328 -0.66 -24.01 18.99
C TYR A 328 -0.47 -24.41 17.53
N LEU A 329 -1.54 -24.97 16.97
CA LEU A 329 -1.72 -25.19 15.55
C LEU A 329 -3.06 -24.61 15.13
N THR A 330 -3.04 -23.68 14.17
CA THR A 330 -4.23 -23.07 13.59
C THR A 330 -4.33 -23.46 12.13
N LEU A 331 -5.53 -23.83 11.67
CA LEU A 331 -5.87 -24.00 10.27
C LEU A 331 -6.92 -22.97 9.91
N PHE A 332 -6.77 -22.31 8.76
CA PHE A 332 -7.80 -21.40 8.28
C PHE A 332 -8.06 -21.47 6.78
N TYR A 333 -9.32 -21.24 6.43
CA TYR A 333 -9.81 -21.12 5.07
C TYR A 333 -10.60 -19.82 4.92
N LYS A 334 -10.23 -19.01 3.94
CA LYS A 334 -10.94 -17.77 3.59
C LYS A 334 -11.34 -17.79 2.12
N SER A 335 -12.61 -17.53 1.85
CA SER A 335 -13.11 -17.25 0.50
C SER A 335 -13.44 -15.77 0.41
N VAL A 336 -12.69 -15.07 -0.42
CA VAL A 336 -12.83 -13.63 -0.67
C VAL A 336 -13.60 -13.43 -1.97
N LYS A 337 -14.44 -12.40 -2.03
CA LYS A 337 -15.16 -11.95 -3.23
C LYS A 337 -15.13 -10.45 -3.32
N ASP A 338 -15.32 -9.92 -4.52
CA ASP A 338 -15.46 -8.49 -4.79
C ASP A 338 -14.19 -7.69 -4.41
N TYR A 339 -13.00 -8.30 -4.45
CA TYR A 339 -11.74 -7.58 -4.19
C TYR A 339 -11.46 -6.57 -5.31
N PHE A 340 -10.70 -5.50 -5.02
CA PHE A 340 -10.57 -4.37 -5.95
C PHE A 340 -9.35 -4.54 -6.85
N SER A 341 -9.53 -4.33 -8.16
CA SER A 341 -8.41 -4.26 -9.11
C SER A 341 -8.75 -3.31 -10.26
N ASN A 342 -7.76 -2.58 -10.77
CA ASN A 342 -7.93 -1.68 -11.92
C ASN A 342 -8.04 -2.47 -13.22
N GLN A 343 -9.07 -2.18 -14.01
CA GLN A 343 -9.30 -2.76 -15.33
C GLN A 343 -9.40 -1.66 -16.37
N THR A 344 -8.99 -1.97 -17.60
CA THR A 344 -9.21 -1.12 -18.77
C THR A 344 -10.35 -1.71 -19.59
N VAL A 345 -11.43 -0.96 -19.78
CA VAL A 345 -12.60 -1.39 -20.54
C VAL A 345 -12.98 -0.30 -21.55
N THR A 346 -13.50 -0.70 -22.71
CA THR A 346 -14.06 0.23 -23.68
C THR A 346 -15.39 0.79 -23.19
N GLU A 347 -15.46 2.11 -23.07
CA GLU A 347 -16.66 2.84 -22.66
C GLU A 347 -16.99 3.93 -23.70
N ASN A 348 -18.28 4.09 -24.03
CA ASN A 348 -18.71 5.09 -25.01
C ASN A 348 -19.11 6.41 -24.32
N TYR A 349 -18.45 7.51 -24.69
CA TYR A 349 -18.80 8.86 -24.25
C TYR A 349 -18.87 9.80 -25.44
N GLY A 350 -20.02 10.47 -25.61
CA GLY A 350 -20.22 11.39 -26.73
C GLY A 350 -20.17 10.73 -28.10
N GLY A 351 -20.51 9.43 -28.20
CA GLY A 351 -20.44 8.66 -29.45
C GLY A 351 -19.05 8.13 -29.79
N GLN A 352 -18.02 8.47 -29.01
CA GLN A 352 -16.65 7.98 -29.15
C GLN A 352 -16.37 6.85 -28.14
N ASP A 353 -15.68 5.81 -28.57
CA ASP A 353 -15.19 4.73 -27.71
C ASP A 353 -13.86 5.11 -27.05
N TRP A 354 -13.76 4.93 -25.74
CA TRP A 354 -12.62 5.28 -24.90
C TRP A 354 -12.13 4.04 -24.15
N LEU A 355 -10.81 3.82 -24.12
CA LEU A 355 -10.22 2.82 -23.24
C LEU A 355 -10.07 3.40 -21.83
N VAL A 356 -11.01 3.10 -20.95
CA VAL A 356 -11.08 3.69 -19.60
C VAL A 356 -10.53 2.74 -18.55
N THR A 357 -9.54 3.22 -17.79
CA THR A 357 -8.96 2.51 -16.64
C THR A 357 -9.64 2.96 -15.35
N ARG A 358 -10.24 2.03 -14.60
CA ARG A 358 -10.83 2.30 -13.27
C ARG A 358 -10.87 1.03 -12.40
N PRO A 359 -11.02 1.14 -11.06
CA PRO A 359 -11.16 -0.03 -10.20
C PRO A 359 -12.49 -0.75 -10.43
N TYR A 360 -12.48 -2.09 -10.42
CA TYR A 360 -13.65 -2.96 -10.48
C TYR A 360 -13.64 -4.00 -9.35
N ASN A 361 -14.83 -4.53 -9.03
CA ASN A 361 -14.97 -5.71 -8.18
C ASN A 361 -14.60 -6.97 -8.96
N MET A 362 -13.64 -7.72 -8.45
CA MET A 362 -13.17 -8.97 -9.04
C MET A 362 -13.87 -10.19 -8.44
N ASP A 363 -13.92 -11.29 -9.18
CA ASP A 363 -14.78 -12.45 -8.87
C ASP A 363 -14.50 -13.11 -7.51
N LYS A 364 -13.43 -13.91 -7.39
CA LYS A 364 -13.23 -14.81 -6.24
C LYS A 364 -11.74 -15.03 -5.95
N GLY A 365 -11.35 -14.76 -4.71
CA GLY A 365 -10.07 -15.16 -4.12
C GLY A 365 -10.24 -16.28 -3.10
N ARG A 366 -9.20 -17.10 -2.91
CA ARG A 366 -9.16 -18.15 -1.89
C ARG A 366 -7.84 -18.10 -1.14
N ILE A 367 -7.89 -18.32 0.16
CA ILE A 367 -6.73 -18.40 1.05
C ILE A 367 -6.88 -19.64 1.91
N ARG A 368 -5.87 -20.50 1.92
CA ARG A 368 -5.77 -21.69 2.76
C ARG A 368 -4.46 -21.61 3.52
N SER A 369 -4.48 -21.93 4.81
CA SER A 369 -3.28 -21.81 5.61
C SER A 369 -3.28 -22.73 6.80
N PHE A 370 -2.06 -23.02 7.25
CA PHE A 370 -1.82 -23.44 8.62
C PHE A 370 -0.75 -22.57 9.25
N GLU A 371 -0.88 -22.37 10.56
CA GLU A 371 0.03 -21.63 11.40
C GLU A 371 0.39 -22.45 12.62
N TYR A 372 1.65 -22.46 12.98
CA TYR A 372 2.15 -23.11 14.17
C TYR A 372 2.94 -22.10 14.99
N GLY A 373 2.76 -22.11 16.30
CA GLY A 373 3.58 -21.32 17.20
C GLY A 373 3.97 -22.07 18.45
N TYR A 374 5.11 -21.68 19.01
CA TYR A 374 5.73 -22.28 20.17
C TYR A 374 6.40 -21.20 21.02
N THR A 375 6.12 -21.18 22.32
CA THR A 375 6.81 -20.34 23.30
C THR A 375 7.14 -21.21 24.50
N GLN A 376 8.39 -21.11 24.97
CA GLN A 376 8.82 -21.79 26.18
C GLN A 376 9.87 -20.97 26.90
N PHE A 377 9.74 -20.84 28.22
CA PHE A 377 10.77 -20.38 29.13
C PHE A 377 11.31 -21.57 29.93
N PHE A 378 12.64 -21.68 30.01
CA PHE A 378 13.30 -22.81 30.66
C PHE A 378 13.51 -22.54 32.15
N ASP A 379 12.49 -22.04 32.85
CA ASP A 379 12.56 -21.59 34.25
C ASP A 379 13.01 -22.70 35.22
N SER A 380 12.82 -23.96 34.83
CA SER A 380 13.26 -25.15 35.57
C SER A 380 14.76 -25.46 35.45
N TRP A 381 15.48 -24.81 34.52
CA TRP A 381 16.92 -25.05 34.33
C TRP A 381 17.76 -24.44 35.45
N PRO A 382 18.89 -25.08 35.85
CA PRO A 382 19.66 -24.64 37.01
C PRO A 382 20.43 -23.35 36.76
N GLY A 383 20.57 -22.54 37.82
CA GLY A 383 21.43 -21.36 37.81
C GLY A 383 21.03 -20.37 36.72
N TRP A 384 22.01 -19.76 36.06
CA TRP A 384 21.76 -18.73 35.03
C TRP A 384 20.95 -19.25 33.82
N LEU A 385 20.94 -20.56 33.56
CA LEU A 385 20.21 -21.16 32.45
C LEU A 385 18.69 -20.96 32.55
N SER A 386 18.15 -20.74 33.76
CA SER A 386 16.73 -20.50 33.99
C SER A 386 16.20 -19.21 33.33
N GLY A 387 17.09 -18.35 32.81
CA GLY A 387 16.67 -17.14 32.11
C GLY A 387 16.32 -17.38 30.64
N PHE A 388 16.70 -18.51 30.05
CA PHE A 388 16.50 -18.73 28.63
C PHE A 388 15.04 -18.95 28.27
N GLY A 389 14.66 -18.45 27.11
CA GLY A 389 13.40 -18.77 26.46
C GLY A 389 13.52 -18.81 24.95
N VAL A 390 12.54 -19.42 24.31
CA VAL A 390 12.41 -19.47 22.86
C VAL A 390 11.00 -19.08 22.46
N ASN A 391 10.88 -18.30 21.40
CA ASN A 391 9.61 -17.99 20.75
C ASN A 391 9.75 -18.25 19.25
N ALA A 392 8.90 -19.10 18.70
CA ALA A 392 8.93 -19.47 17.30
C ALA A 392 7.51 -19.47 16.72
N ASN A 393 7.38 -19.07 15.46
CA ASN A 393 6.17 -19.29 14.69
C ASN A 393 6.49 -19.54 13.22
N PHE A 394 5.61 -20.29 12.57
CA PHE A 394 5.67 -20.63 11.17
C PHE A 394 4.27 -20.51 10.57
N THR A 395 4.17 -19.88 9.41
CA THR A 395 2.93 -19.72 8.65
C THR A 395 3.15 -20.20 7.23
N PHE A 396 2.25 -21.06 6.74
CA PHE A 396 2.14 -21.43 5.34
C PHE A 396 0.83 -20.93 4.77
N VAL A 397 0.85 -20.21 3.65
CA VAL A 397 -0.34 -19.66 2.99
C VAL A 397 -0.35 -20.08 1.53
N ASP A 398 -1.39 -20.77 1.11
CA ASP A 398 -1.70 -21.01 -0.30
C ASP A 398 -2.85 -20.10 -0.71
N SER A 399 -2.61 -19.18 -1.65
CA SER A 399 -3.62 -18.23 -2.11
C SER A 399 -3.77 -18.26 -3.62
N SER A 400 -4.99 -18.04 -4.09
CA SER A 400 -5.33 -17.98 -5.52
C SER A 400 -6.45 -16.99 -5.78
N GLY A 401 -6.61 -16.64 -7.05
CA GLY A 401 -7.60 -15.67 -7.51
C GLY A 401 -7.03 -14.28 -7.71
N GLY A 402 -5.70 -14.10 -7.73
CA GLY A 402 -5.11 -12.93 -8.37
C GLY A 402 -5.11 -13.14 -9.89
N ALA A 403 -5.39 -12.07 -10.65
CA ALA A 403 -5.31 -12.09 -12.11
C ALA A 403 -4.59 -10.82 -12.57
N ASN A 404 -3.63 -10.96 -13.50
CA ASN A 404 -3.16 -9.82 -14.28
C ASN A 404 -4.08 -9.70 -15.49
N THR A 405 -4.97 -8.73 -15.44
CA THR A 405 -5.91 -8.41 -16.53
C THR A 405 -5.59 -7.06 -17.15
N ALA A 406 -4.49 -6.42 -16.75
CA ALA A 406 -4.07 -5.16 -17.32
C ALA A 406 -3.43 -5.42 -18.69
N THR A 407 -4.12 -4.99 -19.73
CA THR A 407 -3.60 -4.91 -21.09
C THR A 407 -2.73 -3.65 -21.21
N ASP A 408 -1.53 -3.77 -21.77
CA ASP A 408 -0.75 -2.61 -22.15
C ASP A 408 -1.51 -1.79 -23.21
N PRO A 409 -1.93 -0.55 -22.91
CA PRO A 409 -2.68 0.25 -23.87
C PRO A 409 -1.81 0.71 -25.05
N TYR A 410 -0.48 0.56 -25.00
CA TYR A 410 0.45 0.93 -26.08
C TYR A 410 0.77 -0.23 -27.02
N THR A 411 0.78 -1.47 -26.53
CA THR A 411 1.20 -2.64 -27.31
C THR A 411 0.13 -3.73 -27.43
N GLN A 412 -1.02 -3.57 -26.76
CA GLN A 412 -2.04 -4.60 -26.58
C GLN A 412 -1.51 -5.92 -25.97
N THR A 413 -0.26 -5.94 -25.47
CA THR A 413 0.25 -7.11 -24.77
C THR A 413 -0.49 -7.23 -23.45
N THR A 414 -1.27 -8.29 -23.34
CA THR A 414 -1.85 -8.69 -22.07
C THR A 414 -1.05 -9.89 -21.61
N VAL A 415 -0.59 -9.88 -20.35
CA VAL A 415 -0.19 -11.13 -19.69
C VAL A 415 -1.50 -11.88 -19.34
N THR A 416 -2.28 -12.24 -20.35
CA THR A 416 -3.50 -13.04 -20.18
C THR A 416 -3.11 -14.48 -19.92
N GLY A 417 -3.65 -15.07 -18.86
CA GLY A 417 -3.53 -16.51 -18.59
C GLY A 417 -2.53 -16.89 -17.48
N VAL A 418 -1.87 -15.92 -16.83
CA VAL A 418 -1.02 -16.22 -15.67
C VAL A 418 -1.86 -16.20 -14.40
N SER A 419 -2.00 -17.36 -13.76
CA SER A 419 -2.60 -17.47 -12.44
C SER A 419 -1.65 -16.88 -11.39
N LEU A 420 -2.09 -15.84 -10.70
CA LEU A 420 -1.31 -15.17 -9.66
C LEU A 420 -1.89 -15.45 -8.25
N PRO A 421 -1.03 -15.51 -7.21
CA PRO A 421 -1.51 -15.47 -5.84
C PRO A 421 -2.12 -14.10 -5.53
N LEU A 422 -2.80 -13.97 -4.39
CA LEU A 422 -3.24 -12.66 -3.92
C LEU A 422 -2.02 -11.82 -3.49
N GLU A 423 -2.10 -10.51 -3.72
CA GLU A 423 -1.04 -9.56 -3.40
C GLU A 423 -0.73 -9.52 -1.89
N GLY A 424 0.55 -9.29 -1.55
CA GLY A 424 1.02 -9.13 -0.17
C GLY A 424 1.23 -10.42 0.63
N LEU A 425 0.79 -11.58 0.11
CA LEU A 425 0.83 -12.85 0.83
C LEU A 425 2.09 -13.66 0.48
N SER A 426 2.99 -13.82 1.45
CA SER A 426 4.10 -14.77 1.35
C SER A 426 3.58 -16.19 1.57
N ARG A 427 4.04 -17.13 0.73
CA ARG A 427 3.63 -18.55 0.83
C ARG A 427 4.12 -19.22 2.10
N ARG A 428 5.28 -18.79 2.58
CA ARG A 428 5.95 -19.25 3.79
C ARG A 428 6.55 -18.07 4.53
N SER A 429 6.37 -18.01 5.84
CA SER A 429 7.08 -17.10 6.73
C SER A 429 7.35 -17.80 8.05
N TYR A 430 8.46 -17.45 8.69
CA TYR A 430 8.76 -17.89 10.04
C TYR A 430 9.54 -16.85 10.82
N ASN A 431 9.31 -16.83 12.11
CA ASN A 431 10.01 -15.99 13.05
C ASN A 431 10.53 -16.86 14.19
N LEU A 432 11.79 -16.71 14.55
CA LEU A 432 12.45 -17.43 15.64
C LEU A 432 13.20 -16.44 16.51
N ALA A 433 12.91 -16.43 17.80
CA ALA A 433 13.59 -15.59 18.78
C ALA A 433 14.14 -16.42 19.93
N GLY A 434 15.43 -16.25 20.20
CA GLY A 434 16.04 -16.61 21.47
C GLY A 434 15.89 -15.45 22.45
N ILE A 435 15.52 -15.75 23.68
CA ILE A 435 15.26 -14.79 24.76
C ILE A 435 16.12 -15.20 25.96
N TYR A 436 16.63 -14.22 26.70
CA TYR A 436 17.19 -14.42 28.02
C TYR A 436 16.66 -13.34 28.96
N GLU A 437 15.91 -13.73 29.98
CA GLU A 437 15.30 -12.83 30.95
C GLU A 437 15.66 -13.29 32.36
N LYS A 438 16.65 -12.66 33.01
CA LYS A 438 17.02 -13.02 34.38
C LYS A 438 17.64 -11.85 35.14
N GLY A 439 17.06 -11.55 36.30
CA GLY A 439 17.56 -10.51 37.21
C GLY A 439 17.52 -9.12 36.55
N PRO A 440 18.66 -8.42 36.40
CA PRO A 440 18.71 -7.13 35.73
C PRO A 440 18.83 -7.23 34.20
N LEU A 441 19.09 -8.42 33.65
CA LEU A 441 19.45 -8.61 32.25
C LEU A 441 18.27 -9.14 31.42
N SER A 442 18.00 -8.48 30.28
CA SER A 442 17.06 -8.91 29.26
C SER A 442 17.75 -8.89 27.89
N LEU A 443 17.84 -10.02 27.22
CA LEU A 443 18.41 -10.18 25.89
C LEU A 443 17.39 -10.81 24.95
N ARG A 444 17.38 -10.38 23.69
CA ARG A 444 16.57 -10.98 22.64
C ARG A 444 17.32 -10.98 21.33
N LEU A 445 17.31 -12.10 20.63
CA LEU A 445 17.86 -12.26 19.29
C LEU A 445 16.78 -12.89 18.41
N ALA A 446 16.29 -12.17 17.42
CA ALA A 446 15.15 -12.56 16.60
C ALA A 446 15.52 -12.63 15.11
N TYR A 447 15.29 -13.78 14.49
CA TYR A 447 15.40 -13.97 13.04
C TYR A 447 14.01 -14.07 12.43
N ASN A 448 13.73 -13.22 11.46
CA ASN A 448 12.46 -13.17 10.74
C ASN A 448 12.73 -13.42 9.26
N TRP A 449 12.04 -14.38 8.64
CA TRP A 449 12.19 -14.69 7.22
C TRP A 449 10.82 -14.83 6.55
N ARG A 450 10.72 -14.35 5.31
CA ARG A 450 9.56 -14.55 4.46
C ARG A 450 9.96 -14.88 3.03
N SER A 451 9.25 -15.83 2.45
CA SER A 451 9.34 -16.15 1.03
C SER A 451 8.85 -15.00 0.16
N ARG A 452 9.27 -15.03 -1.11
CA ARG A 452 8.79 -14.16 -2.18
C ARG A 452 7.26 -14.06 -2.21
N TYR A 453 6.77 -12.85 -2.50
CA TYR A 453 5.34 -12.54 -2.59
C TYR A 453 5.06 -11.51 -3.68
N LEU A 454 3.83 -11.53 -4.20
CA LEU A 454 3.39 -10.62 -5.23
C LEU A 454 3.17 -9.21 -4.64
N LEU A 455 3.76 -8.19 -5.25
CA LEU A 455 3.58 -6.79 -4.87
C LEU A 455 2.41 -6.17 -5.62
N THR A 456 2.36 -6.37 -6.94
CA THR A 456 1.25 -5.97 -7.79
C THR A 456 1.13 -6.95 -8.95
N ALA A 457 -0.11 -7.25 -9.35
CA ALA A 457 -0.39 -8.01 -10.54
C ALA A 457 0.02 -7.29 -11.84
N SER A 458 0.12 -5.94 -11.83
CA SER A 458 0.53 -5.15 -13.00
C SER A 458 1.30 -3.89 -12.61
N ASP A 459 2.55 -3.77 -13.07
CA ASP A 459 3.38 -2.56 -12.96
C ASP A 459 2.90 -1.44 -13.89
N VAL A 460 3.06 -0.19 -13.46
CA VAL A 460 2.60 0.98 -14.23
C VAL A 460 3.30 1.13 -15.58
N SER A 461 4.58 0.77 -15.67
CA SER A 461 5.42 0.98 -16.85
C SER A 461 5.49 -0.27 -17.72
N THR A 462 5.73 -1.44 -17.11
CA THR A 462 5.94 -2.69 -17.87
C THR A 462 4.69 -3.54 -18.00
N LYS A 463 3.64 -3.27 -17.20
CA LYS A 463 2.42 -4.07 -17.09
C LYS A 463 2.63 -5.52 -16.64
N LEU A 464 3.87 -5.89 -16.35
CA LEU A 464 4.24 -7.20 -15.82
C LEU A 464 3.96 -7.26 -14.31
N PRO A 465 3.66 -8.46 -13.76
CA PRO A 465 3.59 -8.64 -12.33
C PRO A 465 4.96 -8.35 -11.69
N THR A 466 4.95 -7.76 -10.49
CA THR A 466 6.17 -7.54 -9.72
C THR A 466 6.09 -8.20 -8.36
N TRP A 467 7.24 -8.64 -7.87
CA TRP A 467 7.36 -9.48 -6.68
C TRP A 467 8.40 -8.88 -5.76
N SER A 468 8.21 -8.96 -4.46
CA SER A 468 9.32 -8.86 -3.53
C SER A 468 9.99 -10.23 -3.46
N ASP A 469 11.30 -10.28 -3.60
CA ASP A 469 12.08 -11.51 -3.45
C ASP A 469 12.05 -12.02 -1.99
N ASP A 470 12.45 -13.27 -1.77
CA ASP A 470 12.58 -13.79 -0.42
C ASP A 470 13.73 -13.11 0.32
N TYR A 471 13.54 -12.90 1.63
CA TYR A 471 14.57 -12.34 2.47
C TYR A 471 14.34 -12.73 3.93
N GLY A 472 15.42 -12.71 4.71
CA GLY A 472 15.35 -12.79 6.16
C GLY A 472 16.33 -11.85 6.82
N GLN A 473 16.00 -11.42 8.04
CA GLN A 473 16.80 -10.47 8.81
C GLN A 473 16.94 -10.91 10.26
N LEU A 474 18.08 -10.60 10.85
CA LEU A 474 18.37 -10.79 12.26
C LEU A 474 18.32 -9.46 12.99
N ASP A 475 17.56 -9.38 14.07
CA ASP A 475 17.41 -8.22 14.94
C ASP A 475 17.80 -8.63 16.38
N ALA A 476 18.42 -7.73 17.14
CA ALA A 476 18.83 -7.99 18.51
C ALA A 476 18.47 -6.83 19.45
N SER A 477 18.24 -7.14 20.72
CA SER A 477 18.16 -6.15 21.77
C SER A 477 18.76 -6.67 23.06
N ALA A 478 19.43 -5.79 23.79
CA ALA A 478 19.98 -6.05 25.12
C ALA A 478 19.61 -4.90 26.05
N PHE A 479 19.05 -5.21 27.22
CA PHE A 479 18.72 -4.25 28.24
C PHE A 479 19.31 -4.67 29.58
N TYR A 480 19.81 -3.69 30.31
CA TYR A 480 20.27 -3.84 31.69
C TYR A 480 19.52 -2.86 32.60
N ARG A 481 18.82 -3.41 33.59
CA ARG A 481 18.12 -2.65 34.62
C ARG A 481 19.06 -2.42 35.79
N PHE A 482 19.50 -1.18 35.98
CA PHE A 482 20.35 -0.80 37.10
C PHE A 482 19.59 -0.80 38.42
N ASN A 483 18.33 -0.34 38.39
CA ASN A 483 17.40 -0.32 39.51
C ASN A 483 15.94 -0.25 38.99
N PRO A 484 14.90 -0.29 39.84
CA PRO A 484 13.50 -0.23 39.39
C PRO A 484 13.12 1.00 38.56
N HIS A 485 13.89 2.07 38.66
CA HIS A 485 13.63 3.36 38.01
C HIS A 485 14.45 3.57 36.74
N VAL A 486 15.60 2.89 36.57
CA VAL A 486 16.56 3.17 35.49
C VAL A 486 16.95 1.89 34.75
N GLN A 487 16.72 1.91 33.43
CA GLN A 487 17.10 0.85 32.50
C GLN A 487 17.77 1.45 31.26
N LEU A 488 18.91 0.89 30.86
CA LEU A 488 19.58 1.20 29.61
C LEU A 488 19.49 0.00 28.68
N GLY A 489 19.34 0.25 27.38
CA GLY A 489 19.41 -0.81 26.40
C GLY A 489 19.96 -0.37 25.06
N VAL A 490 20.41 -1.37 24.31
CA VAL A 490 20.85 -1.24 22.93
C VAL A 490 19.94 -2.12 22.08
N GLN A 491 19.48 -1.57 20.96
CA GLN A 491 18.74 -2.28 19.93
C GLN A 491 19.55 -2.24 18.63
N ALA A 492 19.53 -3.34 17.90
CA ALA A 492 20.19 -3.49 16.62
C ALA A 492 19.25 -4.14 15.61
N ASN A 493 19.03 -3.48 14.48
CA ASN A 493 18.17 -3.97 13.41
C ASN A 493 18.98 -4.41 12.19
N ASN A 494 18.52 -5.46 11.51
CA ASN A 494 19.10 -6.02 10.29
C ASN A 494 20.60 -6.38 10.40
N LEU A 495 21.01 -7.05 11.48
CA LEU A 495 22.39 -7.49 11.73
C LEU A 495 22.99 -8.33 10.59
N THR A 496 22.15 -9.09 9.86
CA THR A 496 22.53 -9.86 8.66
C THR A 496 22.82 -8.99 7.45
N ASN A 497 22.51 -7.69 7.50
CA ASN A 497 22.75 -6.73 6.44
C ASN A 497 22.07 -7.11 5.13
N THR A 498 20.83 -7.59 5.25
CA THR A 498 20.08 -8.18 4.14
C THR A 498 19.67 -7.10 3.14
N VAL A 499 19.86 -7.41 1.85
CA VAL A 499 19.38 -6.62 0.71
C VAL A 499 18.08 -7.23 0.25
N THR A 500 17.03 -6.43 0.10
CA THR A 500 15.77 -6.89 -0.50
C THR A 500 15.76 -6.54 -1.98
N LYS A 501 15.04 -7.34 -2.78
CA LYS A 501 14.94 -7.15 -4.22
C LYS A 501 13.49 -7.11 -4.64
N VAL A 502 13.21 -6.36 -5.69
CA VAL A 502 11.98 -6.49 -6.46
C VAL A 502 12.31 -7.25 -7.74
N LEU A 503 11.52 -8.27 -8.02
CA LEU A 503 11.57 -9.04 -9.26
C LEU A 503 10.37 -8.67 -10.14
N MET A 504 10.42 -9.05 -11.41
CA MET A 504 9.39 -8.77 -12.40
C MET A 504 9.22 -9.97 -13.35
N GLY A 505 7.98 -10.23 -13.74
CA GLY A 505 7.56 -11.37 -14.55
C GLY A 505 6.42 -12.14 -13.89
N PRO A 506 5.89 -13.21 -14.49
CA PRO A 506 6.26 -13.76 -15.80
C PRO A 506 5.91 -12.83 -16.97
N THR A 507 6.52 -13.10 -18.13
CA THR A 507 6.35 -12.31 -19.37
C THR A 507 5.63 -13.16 -20.43
N SER A 508 4.60 -12.60 -21.07
CA SER A 508 3.92 -13.22 -22.20
C SER A 508 4.36 -12.60 -23.52
N TYR A 509 4.58 -13.42 -24.54
CA TYR A 509 4.97 -12.99 -25.88
C TYR A 509 3.82 -13.14 -26.88
N THR A 510 3.89 -12.42 -28.01
CA THR A 510 2.85 -12.34 -29.06
C THR A 510 2.49 -13.69 -29.72
N GLY A 511 3.20 -14.79 -29.39
CA GLY A 511 2.89 -16.16 -29.80
C GLY A 511 2.19 -17.03 -28.74
N GLY A 512 1.82 -16.47 -27.58
CA GLY A 512 1.21 -17.21 -26.46
C GLY A 512 2.22 -17.93 -25.56
N GLU A 513 3.51 -17.86 -25.87
CA GLU A 513 4.58 -18.33 -24.99
C GLU A 513 4.64 -17.48 -23.71
N VAL A 514 4.80 -18.14 -22.56
CA VAL A 514 4.95 -17.50 -21.25
C VAL A 514 6.31 -17.87 -20.66
N ASP A 515 7.20 -16.89 -20.56
CA ASP A 515 8.43 -17.02 -19.79
C ASP A 515 8.13 -16.84 -18.31
N ASN A 516 8.30 -17.92 -17.55
CA ASN A 516 8.07 -17.95 -16.11
C ASN A 516 9.28 -17.44 -15.29
N HIS A 517 10.38 -17.05 -15.95
CA HIS A 517 11.53 -16.49 -15.27
C HIS A 517 11.21 -15.12 -14.67
N LEU A 518 11.70 -14.90 -13.44
CA LEU A 518 11.57 -13.60 -12.78
C LEU A 518 12.90 -12.86 -12.85
N TYR A 519 12.91 -11.71 -13.50
CA TYR A 519 14.09 -10.86 -13.63
C TYR A 519 14.16 -9.87 -12.47
N THR A 520 15.38 -9.55 -12.01
CA THR A 520 15.54 -8.52 -10.97
C THR A 520 15.26 -7.14 -11.56
N ARG A 521 14.31 -6.42 -10.95
CA ARG A 521 13.88 -5.07 -11.30
C ARG A 521 14.63 -4.01 -10.49
N SER A 522 14.79 -4.21 -9.19
CA SER A 522 15.48 -3.25 -8.32
C SER A 522 16.01 -3.89 -7.03
N TRP A 523 16.94 -3.19 -6.35
CA TRP A 523 17.56 -3.59 -5.08
C TRP A 523 17.35 -2.50 -4.04
N PHE A 524 17.11 -2.90 -2.80
CA PHE A 524 16.94 -2.00 -1.67
C PHE A 524 17.81 -2.44 -0.51
N VAL A 525 18.46 -1.46 0.11
CA VAL A 525 19.27 -1.65 1.31
C VAL A 525 18.54 -1.03 2.47
N ASN A 526 18.13 -1.86 3.43
CA ASN A 526 17.79 -1.37 4.76
C ASN A 526 19.06 -1.42 5.61
N ASP A 527 19.54 -0.29 6.10
CA ASP A 527 20.80 -0.27 6.84
C ASP A 527 20.70 -0.99 8.18
N ARG A 528 21.87 -1.44 8.65
CA ARG A 528 22.05 -1.82 10.05
C ARG A 528 21.86 -0.58 10.91
N ARG A 529 20.86 -0.61 11.78
CA ARG A 529 20.54 0.51 12.66
C ARG A 529 20.79 0.10 14.08
N TYR A 530 21.47 0.96 14.83
CA TYR A 530 21.66 0.81 16.25
C TYR A 530 20.92 1.93 16.97
N SER A 531 20.30 1.61 18.10
CA SER A 531 19.60 2.59 18.93
C SER A 531 19.96 2.37 20.38
N LEU A 532 20.30 3.46 21.07
CA LEU A 532 20.49 3.48 22.51
C LEU A 532 19.20 3.98 23.15
N VAL A 533 18.68 3.23 24.12
CA VAL A 533 17.40 3.51 24.77
C VAL A 533 17.64 3.65 26.27
N LEU A 534 17.27 4.80 26.83
CA LEU A 534 17.23 5.03 28.27
C LEU A 534 15.78 5.12 28.71
N ARG A 535 15.39 4.32 29.70
CA ARG A 535 14.07 4.39 30.34
C ARG A 535 14.24 4.82 31.79
N MET A 536 13.50 5.86 32.16
CA MET A 536 13.48 6.44 33.50
C MET A 536 12.04 6.63 33.95
N ASN A 537 11.69 6.00 35.07
CA ASN A 537 10.35 6.08 35.66
C ASN A 537 10.50 6.60 37.10
N TRP A 538 9.77 7.65 37.45
CA TRP A 538 9.84 8.31 38.76
C TRP A 538 8.57 8.04 39.55
#